data_AF-A0A6G0V2C2-F1
#
_entry.id   AF-A0A6G0V2C2-F1
#
_cell.length_a   1.000
_cell.length_b   1.000
_cell.length_c   1.000
_cell.angle_alpha   90.00
_cell.angle_beta   90.00
_cell.angle_gamma   90.00
#
_symmetry.space_group_name_H-M   'P 1'
#
loop_
_entity.id
_entity.type
_entity.pdbx_description
1 polymer ?
#
loop_
_entity_poly.entity_id
_entity_poly.type
_entity_poly.pdbx_seq_one_letter_code
_entity_poly.pdbx_strand_id
1 'polypeptide(L)'
;MDTETLDEKRNIARKLHALKETLDSSKFFDVYITFDGDTTKQYTEWIRCLKYDPIVIMDSVKRLLGSLHLKYVPEKKQRNSNFGLVFDYSHDGTTESYYLKANETNWVTNPDARELIVYLLLQRIGIGPSKYYFIPGDAKLETVIYIATLKVPGFTMAKDLDNPLEEVAAVELHLLAIILNLIDPNTSDYGLDIHGSLTIVDFSLTKTYKDSACAMYFKEHVRRQPALVNLDKCPGWKRVMIGKEAMKRWNLEKVIEQTEEDFLKIKEELNKEVEFLDRASCGIKDHLESIKWNVQKLISDWDEDSSQ
;
A
#
# COMPACT_ATOMS: atom_id res chain seq x y z
N MET A 1 -13.54 15.64 -19.65
CA MET A 1 -14.45 14.64 -20.23
C MET A 1 -14.08 13.32 -19.59
N ASP A 2 -14.81 12.91 -18.56
CA ASP A 2 -14.65 11.57 -17.97
C ASP A 2 -16.00 11.21 -17.35
N THR A 3 -16.91 10.76 -18.22
CA THR A 3 -18.30 10.41 -17.88
C THR A 3 -18.55 8.90 -17.99
N GLU A 4 -17.50 8.11 -18.22
CA GLU A 4 -17.62 6.65 -18.31
C GLU A 4 -17.77 6.02 -16.93
N THR A 5 -18.82 5.21 -16.81
CA THR A 5 -19.10 4.39 -15.64
C THR A 5 -18.06 3.27 -15.47
N LEU A 6 -17.88 2.77 -14.25
CA LEU A 6 -16.96 1.64 -13.98
C LEU A 6 -17.30 0.39 -14.83
N ASP A 7 -18.57 0.19 -15.15
CA ASP A 7 -19.02 -0.94 -15.97
C ASP A 7 -18.66 -0.77 -17.45
N GLU A 8 -18.67 0.46 -17.98
CA GLU A 8 -18.15 0.77 -19.32
C GLU A 8 -16.65 0.52 -19.39
N LYS A 9 -15.89 1.00 -18.40
CA LYS A 9 -14.44 0.75 -18.29
C LYS A 9 -14.11 -0.75 -18.27
N ARG A 10 -14.86 -1.54 -17.49
CA ARG A 10 -14.73 -3.01 -17.48
C ARG A 10 -15.07 -3.65 -18.82
N ASN A 11 -16.13 -3.22 -19.50
CA ASN A 11 -16.49 -3.78 -20.81
C ASN A 11 -15.45 -3.48 -21.89
N ILE A 12 -14.89 -2.27 -21.89
CA ILE A 12 -13.77 -1.90 -22.77
C ILE A 12 -12.58 -2.82 -22.50
N ALA A 13 -12.21 -2.97 -21.23
CA ALA A 13 -11.11 -3.83 -20.80
C ALA A 13 -11.26 -5.29 -21.24
N ARG A 14 -12.44 -5.90 -21.11
CA ARG A 14 -12.69 -7.28 -21.59
C ARG A 14 -12.48 -7.43 -23.09
N LYS A 15 -12.98 -6.48 -23.88
CA LYS A 15 -12.81 -6.49 -25.34
C LYS A 15 -11.34 -6.39 -25.73
N LEU A 16 -10.58 -5.56 -25.01
CA LEU A 16 -9.16 -5.38 -25.25
C LEU A 16 -8.34 -6.60 -24.83
N HIS A 17 -8.67 -7.24 -23.72
CA HIS A 17 -8.02 -8.49 -23.31
C HIS A 17 -8.28 -9.61 -24.32
N ALA A 18 -9.53 -9.80 -24.76
CA ALA A 18 -9.86 -10.76 -25.80
C ALA A 18 -9.16 -10.44 -27.14
N LEU A 19 -9.04 -9.16 -27.49
CA LEU A 19 -8.24 -8.73 -28.63
C LEU A 19 -6.77 -9.12 -28.43
N LYS A 20 -6.15 -8.77 -27.30
CA LYS A 20 -4.76 -9.13 -26.97
C LYS A 20 -4.51 -10.63 -27.10
N GLU A 21 -5.35 -11.49 -26.52
CA GLU A 21 -5.22 -12.95 -26.65
C GLU A 21 -5.29 -13.41 -28.12
N THR A 22 -6.19 -12.81 -28.90
CA THR A 22 -6.30 -13.07 -30.35
C THR A 22 -5.05 -12.61 -31.10
N LEU A 23 -4.45 -11.50 -30.69
CA LEU A 23 -3.24 -10.96 -31.32
C LEU A 23 -1.98 -11.74 -30.96
N ASP A 24 -1.80 -12.07 -29.69
CA ASP A 24 -0.67 -12.88 -29.18
C ASP A 24 -0.69 -14.29 -29.81
N SER A 25 -1.89 -14.85 -30.05
CA SER A 25 -2.04 -16.16 -30.71
C SER A 25 -1.90 -16.14 -32.23
N SER A 26 -2.10 -14.99 -32.89
CA SER A 26 -2.16 -14.90 -34.35
C SER A 26 -0.83 -14.57 -35.05
N LYS A 27 0.26 -14.27 -34.31
CA LYS A 27 1.54 -13.72 -34.85
C LYS A 27 1.36 -12.49 -35.74
N PHE A 28 0.17 -11.88 -35.74
CA PHE A 28 -0.27 -10.93 -36.76
C PHE A 28 0.45 -9.58 -36.66
N PHE A 29 1.00 -9.28 -35.47
CA PHE A 29 1.63 -7.99 -35.16
C PHE A 29 3.14 -7.93 -35.38
N ASP A 30 3.79 -8.99 -35.87
CA ASP A 30 5.19 -8.89 -36.32
C ASP A 30 5.38 -7.97 -37.54
N VAL A 31 4.30 -7.49 -38.19
CA VAL A 31 4.34 -6.89 -39.53
C VAL A 31 3.87 -5.43 -39.62
N TYR A 32 3.26 -4.82 -38.60
CA TYR A 32 2.80 -3.42 -38.72
C TYR A 32 3.01 -2.58 -37.45
N ILE A 33 3.98 -1.66 -37.51
CA ILE A 33 4.13 -0.56 -36.55
C ILE A 33 4.16 0.76 -37.32
N THR A 34 3.00 1.40 -37.48
CA THR A 34 2.85 2.86 -37.41
C THR A 34 1.38 3.16 -37.10
N PHE A 35 1.04 3.18 -35.82
CA PHE A 35 -0.21 3.79 -35.37
C PHE A 35 -0.02 5.31 -35.36
N ASP A 36 -0.98 6.07 -35.88
CA ASP A 36 -0.97 7.53 -35.78
C ASP A 36 -1.13 7.99 -34.31
N GLY A 37 -0.91 9.28 -34.06
CA GLY A 37 -0.92 9.84 -32.70
C GLY A 37 -2.27 9.70 -31.99
N ASP A 38 -3.38 9.74 -32.73
CA ASP A 38 -4.73 9.62 -32.16
C ASP A 38 -5.06 8.17 -31.80
N THR A 39 -4.64 7.21 -32.63
CA THR A 39 -4.81 5.77 -32.33
C THR A 39 -3.95 5.36 -31.14
N THR A 40 -2.73 5.90 -31.03
CA THR A 40 -1.85 5.68 -29.86
C THR A 40 -2.49 6.22 -28.58
N LYS A 41 -3.13 7.39 -28.64
CA LYS A 41 -3.82 8.01 -27.50
C LYS A 41 -5.05 7.20 -27.07
N GLN A 42 -5.89 6.80 -28.01
CA GLN A 42 -7.04 5.93 -27.72
C GLN A 42 -6.60 4.57 -27.17
N TYR A 43 -5.56 3.97 -27.75
CA TYR A 43 -5.00 2.72 -27.28
C TYR A 43 -4.43 2.83 -25.86
N THR A 44 -3.81 3.96 -25.51
CA THR A 44 -3.37 4.25 -24.14
C THR A 44 -4.55 4.35 -23.18
N GLU A 45 -5.60 5.11 -23.51
CA GLU A 45 -6.84 5.21 -22.69
C GLU A 45 -7.55 3.85 -22.54
N TRP A 46 -7.50 3.02 -23.57
CA TRP A 46 -8.05 1.68 -23.57
C TRP A 46 -7.23 0.73 -22.69
N ILE A 47 -5.91 0.77 -22.78
CA ILE A 47 -5.03 0.03 -21.88
C ILE A 47 -5.22 0.45 -20.43
N ARG A 48 -5.49 1.73 -20.14
CA ARG A 48 -5.87 2.20 -18.80
C ARG A 48 -7.10 1.50 -18.24
N CYS A 49 -7.99 1.03 -19.11
CA CYS A 49 -9.18 0.31 -18.66
C CYS A 49 -8.83 -1.11 -18.21
N LEU A 50 -7.76 -1.73 -18.74
CA LEU A 50 -7.34 -3.09 -18.40
C LEU A 50 -7.04 -3.26 -16.91
N LYS A 51 -6.55 -2.23 -16.23
CA LYS A 51 -6.26 -2.26 -14.80
C LYS A 51 -7.51 -2.34 -13.90
N TYR A 52 -8.70 -2.17 -14.48
CA TYR A 52 -9.98 -2.29 -13.76
C TYR A 52 -10.70 -3.62 -14.02
N ASP A 53 -10.17 -4.45 -14.92
CA ASP A 53 -10.78 -5.75 -15.23
C ASP A 53 -10.20 -6.87 -14.36
N PRO A 54 -11.04 -7.54 -13.55
CA PRO A 54 -10.58 -8.59 -12.66
C PRO A 54 -9.88 -9.76 -13.37
N ILE A 55 -10.23 -10.09 -14.61
CA ILE A 55 -9.61 -11.20 -15.35
C ILE A 55 -8.16 -10.87 -15.64
N VAL A 56 -7.90 -9.69 -16.20
CA VAL A 56 -6.53 -9.24 -16.54
C VAL A 56 -5.65 -9.12 -15.30
N ILE A 57 -6.23 -8.61 -14.21
CA ILE A 57 -5.55 -8.52 -12.92
C ILE A 57 -5.21 -9.93 -12.42
N MET A 58 -6.16 -10.85 -12.44
CA MET A 58 -5.94 -12.22 -12.00
C MET A 58 -4.95 -12.99 -12.88
N ASP A 59 -4.84 -12.68 -14.17
CA ASP A 59 -3.80 -13.26 -15.03
C ASP A 59 -2.40 -12.79 -14.63
N SER A 60 -2.27 -11.52 -14.22
CA SER A 60 -1.03 -11.00 -13.63
C SER A 60 -0.68 -11.72 -12.32
N VAL A 61 -1.68 -11.99 -11.47
CA VAL A 61 -1.52 -12.77 -10.22
C VAL A 61 -1.07 -14.20 -10.52
N LYS A 62 -1.73 -14.91 -11.44
CA LYS A 62 -1.39 -16.29 -11.83
C LYS A 62 0.02 -16.40 -12.39
N ARG A 63 0.47 -15.40 -13.15
CA ARG A 63 1.82 -15.38 -13.71
C ARG A 63 2.88 -15.31 -12.61
N LEU A 64 2.67 -14.47 -11.58
CA LEU A 64 3.65 -14.30 -10.50
C LEU A 64 3.60 -15.43 -9.46
N LEU A 65 2.41 -15.77 -8.98
CA LEU A 65 2.23 -16.76 -7.90
C LEU A 65 2.10 -18.20 -8.42
N GLY A 66 2.05 -18.39 -9.74
CA GLY A 66 1.78 -19.67 -10.37
C GLY A 66 0.28 -19.97 -10.50
N SER A 67 -0.04 -21.00 -11.28
CA SER A 67 -1.41 -21.40 -11.60
C SER A 67 -2.08 -22.28 -10.53
N LEU A 68 -1.37 -22.62 -9.45
CA LEU A 68 -1.88 -23.55 -8.44
C LEU A 68 -3.06 -22.92 -7.68
N HIS A 69 -4.26 -23.41 -8.02
CA HIS A 69 -5.54 -23.24 -7.33
C HIS A 69 -5.86 -21.81 -6.85
N LEU A 70 -5.59 -20.81 -7.70
CA LEU A 70 -6.09 -19.44 -7.50
C LEU A 70 -7.60 -19.40 -7.72
N LYS A 71 -8.34 -19.01 -6.69
CA LYS A 71 -9.79 -18.79 -6.77
C LYS A 71 -10.09 -17.32 -6.55
N TYR A 72 -10.56 -16.66 -7.58
CA TYR A 72 -11.08 -15.30 -7.45
C TYR A 72 -12.41 -15.35 -6.68
N VAL A 73 -12.51 -14.57 -5.61
CA VAL A 73 -13.73 -14.43 -4.82
C VAL A 73 -14.17 -12.97 -4.94
N PRO A 74 -15.15 -12.65 -5.80
CA PRO A 74 -15.68 -11.30 -5.88
C PRO A 74 -16.42 -10.98 -4.57
N GLU A 75 -15.71 -10.42 -3.59
CA GLU A 75 -16.35 -9.75 -2.47
C GLU A 75 -17.01 -8.47 -3.01
N LYS A 76 -18.30 -8.29 -2.72
CA LYS A 76 -18.91 -6.97 -2.89
C LYS A 76 -18.10 -6.01 -2.03
N LYS A 77 -17.48 -4.98 -2.62
CA LYS A 77 -16.91 -3.86 -1.87
C LYS A 77 -17.93 -3.50 -0.79
N GLN A 78 -17.59 -3.73 0.48
CA GLN A 78 -18.42 -3.20 1.54
C GLN A 78 -18.47 -1.69 1.30
N ARG A 79 -19.65 -1.06 1.45
CA ARG A 79 -19.76 0.39 1.27
C ARG A 79 -18.68 1.04 2.14
N ASN A 80 -17.81 1.85 1.53
CA ASN A 80 -16.67 2.50 2.15
C ASN A 80 -15.48 1.60 2.51
N SER A 81 -15.26 0.47 1.82
CA SER A 81 -14.00 -0.28 1.90
C SER A 81 -13.10 0.07 0.70
N ASN A 82 -11.88 0.55 0.98
CA ASN A 82 -10.88 0.87 -0.04
C ASN A 82 -10.30 -0.38 -0.75
N PHE A 83 -10.54 -1.58 -0.22
CA PHE A 83 -10.04 -2.82 -0.81
C PHE A 83 -10.55 -3.00 -2.24
N GLY A 84 -9.62 -3.17 -3.17
CA GLY A 84 -9.89 -3.29 -4.60
C GLY A 84 -10.59 -4.59 -4.95
N LEU A 85 -9.88 -5.71 -4.82
CA LEU A 85 -10.32 -7.08 -5.13
C LEU A 85 -9.88 -8.05 -4.03
N VAL A 86 -10.53 -9.22 -3.94
CA VAL A 86 -10.13 -10.30 -3.02
C VAL A 86 -9.89 -11.58 -3.83
N PHE A 87 -8.84 -12.32 -3.48
CA PHE A 87 -8.59 -13.64 -4.08
C PHE A 87 -8.05 -14.62 -3.03
N ASP A 88 -8.39 -15.89 -3.22
CA ASP A 88 -7.83 -16.99 -2.45
C ASP A 88 -6.70 -17.64 -3.24
N TYR A 89 -5.56 -17.85 -2.58
CA TYR A 89 -4.40 -18.55 -3.10
C TYR A 89 -4.18 -19.81 -2.28
N SER A 90 -4.22 -20.97 -2.95
CA SER A 90 -4.03 -22.25 -2.28
C SER A 90 -2.69 -22.88 -2.65
N HIS A 91 -1.83 -23.09 -1.67
CA HIS A 91 -0.51 -23.70 -1.81
C HIS A 91 -0.23 -24.63 -0.64
N ASP A 92 0.46 -25.75 -0.89
CA ASP A 92 0.88 -26.72 0.12
C ASP A 92 -0.24 -27.20 1.08
N GLY A 93 -1.46 -27.35 0.55
CA GLY A 93 -2.63 -27.79 1.32
C GLY A 93 -3.24 -26.72 2.23
N THR A 94 -2.76 -25.48 2.14
CA THR A 94 -3.30 -24.30 2.83
C THR A 94 -3.99 -23.36 1.84
N THR A 95 -4.97 -22.60 2.30
CA THR A 95 -5.64 -21.55 1.51
C THR A 95 -5.53 -20.23 2.25
N GLU A 96 -4.98 -19.22 1.59
CA GLU A 96 -4.75 -17.89 2.12
C GLU A 96 -5.55 -16.87 1.29
N SER A 97 -6.30 -15.99 1.95
CA SER A 97 -7.07 -14.93 1.29
C SER A 97 -6.28 -13.62 1.28
N TYR A 98 -6.26 -12.93 0.15
CA TYR A 98 -5.53 -11.68 -0.05
C TYR A 98 -6.47 -10.55 -0.48
N TYR A 99 -6.22 -9.35 0.03
CA TYR A 99 -6.73 -8.11 -0.54
C TYR A 99 -5.77 -7.61 -1.61
N LEU A 100 -6.31 -7.19 -2.75
CA LEU A 100 -5.54 -6.69 -3.86
C LEU A 100 -5.94 -5.25 -4.16
N LYS A 101 -4.94 -4.36 -4.23
CA LYS A 101 -5.13 -2.97 -4.65
C LYS A 101 -4.14 -2.59 -5.73
N ALA A 102 -4.52 -1.67 -6.61
CA ALA A 102 -3.59 -1.06 -7.54
C ALA A 102 -2.83 0.05 -6.80
N ASN A 103 -1.52 0.11 -6.99
CA ASN A 103 -0.70 1.23 -6.53
C ASN A 103 -0.84 2.37 -7.56
N GLU A 104 -1.68 3.37 -7.26
CA GLU A 104 -1.96 4.48 -8.16
C GLU A 104 -1.59 5.82 -7.50
N THR A 105 -0.79 6.64 -8.18
CA THR A 105 -0.78 8.09 -7.93
C THR A 105 -1.55 8.77 -9.05
N ASN A 106 -2.69 9.40 -8.71
CA ASN A 106 -3.56 10.20 -9.58
C ASN A 106 -3.19 10.23 -11.09
N TRP A 107 -3.79 9.30 -11.85
CA TRP A 107 -4.11 9.35 -13.29
C TRP A 107 -3.01 9.66 -14.34
N VAL A 108 -1.76 9.98 -13.98
CA VAL A 108 -0.70 10.26 -14.98
C VAL A 108 0.69 9.77 -14.59
N THR A 109 0.96 9.41 -13.33
CA THR A 109 2.33 9.13 -12.88
C THR A 109 2.43 7.79 -12.17
N ASN A 110 3.37 6.97 -12.63
CA ASN A 110 4.17 6.02 -11.88
C ASN A 110 3.71 5.61 -10.44
N PRO A 111 3.57 4.30 -10.12
CA PRO A 111 3.39 3.81 -8.75
C PRO A 111 4.27 4.51 -7.70
N ASP A 112 3.72 4.74 -6.50
CA ASP A 112 4.47 5.32 -5.40
C ASP A 112 5.35 4.25 -4.73
N ALA A 113 6.60 4.14 -5.16
CA ALA A 113 7.54 3.19 -4.59
C ALA A 113 7.78 3.38 -3.08
N ARG A 114 7.46 4.56 -2.51
CA ARG A 114 7.49 4.78 -1.05
C ARG A 114 6.45 3.93 -0.34
N GLU A 115 5.29 3.72 -0.96
CA GLU A 115 4.21 2.91 -0.40
C GLU A 115 4.63 1.44 -0.24
N LEU A 116 5.37 0.90 -1.22
CA LEU A 116 5.90 -0.45 -1.16
C LEU A 116 6.87 -0.62 0.02
N ILE A 117 7.74 0.37 0.26
CA ILE A 117 8.67 0.38 1.39
C ILE A 117 7.93 0.43 2.71
N VAL A 118 6.89 1.28 2.83
CA VAL A 118 6.11 1.38 4.07
C VAL A 118 5.38 0.07 4.37
N TYR A 119 4.87 -0.63 3.34
CA TYR A 119 4.31 -1.97 3.54
C TYR A 119 5.35 -2.96 4.10
N LEU A 120 6.56 -2.98 3.56
CA LEU A 120 7.64 -3.84 4.06
C LEU A 120 8.05 -3.46 5.49
N LEU A 121 8.10 -2.18 5.84
CA LEU A 121 8.37 -1.72 7.20
C LEU A 121 7.30 -2.20 8.18
N LEU A 122 6.02 -1.99 7.86
CA LEU A 122 4.88 -2.41 8.69
C LEU A 122 4.86 -3.93 8.89
N GLN A 123 5.21 -4.70 7.86
CA GLN A 123 5.37 -6.15 7.95
C GLN A 123 6.39 -6.54 9.03
N ARG A 124 7.58 -5.92 8.99
CA ARG A 124 8.71 -6.28 9.86
C ARG A 124 8.50 -5.93 11.31
N ILE A 125 7.84 -4.80 11.57
CA ILE A 125 7.54 -4.38 12.93
C ILE A 125 6.30 -5.09 13.51
N GLY A 126 5.61 -5.89 12.69
CA GLY A 126 4.44 -6.67 13.10
C GLY A 126 3.17 -5.84 13.28
N ILE A 127 3.02 -4.73 12.53
CA ILE A 127 1.84 -3.85 12.57
C ILE A 127 1.09 -3.85 11.22
N GLY A 128 1.61 -4.54 10.20
CA GLY A 128 0.89 -4.79 8.95
C GLY A 128 0.49 -6.26 8.79
N PRO A 129 -0.28 -6.58 7.73
CA PRO A 129 -0.33 -7.93 7.17
C PRO A 129 1.02 -8.64 7.18
N SER A 130 1.01 -9.94 7.51
CA SER A 130 2.25 -10.71 7.65
C SER A 130 2.88 -11.11 6.32
N LYS A 131 2.15 -10.98 5.20
CA LYS A 131 2.64 -11.26 3.84
C LYS A 131 2.14 -10.22 2.84
N TYR A 132 3.01 -9.89 1.90
CA TYR A 132 2.75 -9.01 0.77
C TYR A 132 3.32 -9.60 -0.52
N TYR A 133 2.62 -9.38 -1.63
CA TYR A 133 3.19 -9.56 -2.97
C TYR A 133 3.03 -8.28 -3.78
N PHE A 134 4.11 -7.86 -4.44
CA PHE A 134 4.11 -6.79 -5.41
C PHE A 134 4.03 -7.41 -6.81
N ILE A 135 2.91 -7.19 -7.48
CA ILE A 135 2.54 -7.91 -8.70
C ILE A 135 2.59 -6.96 -9.89
N PRO A 136 3.54 -7.12 -10.82
CA PRO A 136 3.58 -6.30 -12.03
C PRO A 136 2.39 -6.62 -12.93
N GLY A 137 1.70 -5.58 -13.38
CA GLY A 137 0.59 -5.70 -14.32
C GLY A 137 1.03 -6.13 -15.72
N ASP A 138 0.15 -6.82 -16.44
CA ASP A 138 0.40 -7.38 -17.78
C ASP A 138 0.31 -6.37 -18.95
N ALA A 139 0.43 -5.07 -18.68
CA ALA A 139 0.39 -4.05 -19.70
C ALA A 139 1.82 -3.57 -20.01
N LYS A 140 2.41 -4.02 -21.12
CA LYS A 140 3.70 -3.51 -21.67
C LYS A 140 3.75 -1.98 -21.88
N LEU A 141 2.64 -1.29 -21.65
CA LEU A 141 2.43 0.13 -21.93
C LEU A 141 2.01 0.95 -20.71
N GLU A 142 1.68 0.32 -19.57
CA GLU A 142 1.40 1.03 -18.32
C GLU A 142 2.02 0.34 -17.12
N THR A 143 2.68 1.15 -16.30
CA THR A 143 3.42 0.75 -15.11
C THR A 143 2.46 0.56 -13.93
N VAL A 144 1.60 -0.46 -13.96
CA VAL A 144 0.75 -0.78 -12.80
C VAL A 144 1.44 -1.82 -11.93
N ILE A 145 1.58 -1.53 -10.65
CA ILE A 145 1.92 -2.52 -9.62
C ILE A 145 0.67 -2.77 -8.79
N TYR A 146 0.26 -4.03 -8.68
CA TYR A 146 -0.74 -4.42 -7.70
C TYR A 146 -0.06 -4.84 -6.40
N ILE A 147 -0.67 -4.51 -5.28
CA ILE A 147 -0.22 -4.90 -3.94
C ILE A 147 -1.25 -5.90 -3.43
N ALA A 148 -0.82 -7.16 -3.27
CA ALA A 148 -1.60 -8.18 -2.59
C ALA A 148 -1.18 -8.23 -1.12
N THR A 149 -2.11 -7.99 -0.20
CA THR A 149 -1.89 -8.03 1.25
C THR A 149 -2.66 -9.21 1.83
N LEU A 150 -2.02 -10.02 2.67
CA LEU A 150 -2.72 -11.15 3.31
C LEU A 150 -3.84 -10.61 4.23
N LYS A 151 -5.02 -11.23 4.17
CA LYS A 151 -6.13 -10.93 5.07
C LYS A 151 -5.74 -11.27 6.50
N VAL A 152 -5.73 -10.26 7.36
CA VAL A 152 -5.36 -10.40 8.77
C VAL A 152 -6.50 -11.13 9.51
N PRO A 153 -6.23 -12.27 10.15
CA PRO A 153 -7.26 -13.03 10.87
C PRO A 153 -7.95 -12.18 11.93
N GLY A 154 -9.28 -12.24 11.96
CA GLY A 154 -10.17 -11.51 12.89
C GLY A 154 -9.92 -10.01 13.02
N PHE A 155 -9.34 -9.40 11.98
CA PHE A 155 -9.15 -7.96 11.93
C PHE A 155 -10.48 -7.22 11.96
N THR A 156 -10.59 -6.25 12.85
CA THR A 156 -11.75 -5.36 12.97
C THR A 156 -11.29 -3.93 12.72
N MET A 157 -11.85 -3.28 11.69
CA MET A 157 -11.52 -1.90 11.33
C MET A 157 -11.93 -0.94 12.44
N ALA A 158 -11.20 0.16 12.60
CA ALA A 158 -11.46 1.14 13.66
C ALA A 158 -12.87 1.74 13.59
N LYS A 159 -13.47 1.88 12.40
CA LYS A 159 -14.85 2.34 12.23
C LYS A 159 -15.91 1.37 12.76
N ASP A 160 -15.55 0.09 12.87
CA ASP A 160 -16.45 -1.01 13.23
C ASP A 160 -16.20 -1.48 14.69
N LEU A 161 -15.29 -0.84 15.41
CA LEU A 161 -15.04 -1.11 16.83
C LEU A 161 -16.17 -0.51 17.68
N ASP A 162 -16.65 -1.30 18.66
CA ASP A 162 -17.62 -0.82 19.65
C ASP A 162 -17.03 0.26 20.57
N ASN A 163 -15.71 0.24 20.76
CA ASN A 163 -14.97 1.17 21.61
C ASN A 163 -13.83 1.83 20.82
N PRO A 164 -13.42 3.07 21.16
CA PRO A 164 -12.21 3.67 20.61
C PRO A 164 -10.98 2.79 20.87
N LEU A 165 -9.90 3.02 20.11
CA LEU A 165 -8.64 2.32 20.33
C LEU A 165 -8.14 2.55 21.75
N GLU A 166 -7.64 1.49 22.39
CA GLU A 166 -6.95 1.59 23.67
C GLU A 166 -5.70 2.47 23.56
N GLU A 167 -5.26 3.02 24.69
CA GLU A 167 -4.20 4.03 24.73
C GLU A 167 -2.90 3.58 24.04
N VAL A 168 -2.52 2.31 24.19
CA VAL A 168 -1.31 1.75 23.57
C VAL A 168 -1.43 1.80 22.04
N ALA A 169 -2.49 1.23 21.48
CA ALA A 169 -2.71 1.21 20.03
C ALA A 169 -2.87 2.62 19.46
N ALA A 170 -3.56 3.51 20.16
CA ALA A 170 -3.74 4.90 19.75
C ALA A 170 -2.42 5.69 19.71
N VAL A 171 -1.54 5.49 20.70
CA VAL A 171 -0.21 6.10 20.74
C VAL A 171 0.69 5.50 19.66
N GLU A 172 0.67 4.18 19.46
CA GLU A 172 1.47 3.52 18.42
C GLU A 172 1.08 3.98 17.02
N LEU A 173 -0.22 4.10 16.72
CA LEU A 173 -0.69 4.64 15.43
C LEU A 173 -0.22 6.09 15.22
N HIS A 174 -0.34 6.92 16.26
CA HIS A 174 0.10 8.31 16.20
C HIS A 174 1.61 8.42 15.96
N LEU A 175 2.40 7.59 16.65
CA LEU A 175 3.85 7.53 16.52
C LEU A 175 4.27 7.08 15.11
N LEU A 176 3.69 5.99 14.60
CA LEU A 176 3.98 5.49 13.26
C LEU A 176 3.64 6.49 12.19
N ALA A 177 2.53 7.20 12.35
CA ALA A 177 2.13 8.16 11.34
C ALA A 177 3.05 9.39 11.28
N ILE A 178 3.67 9.79 12.40
CA ILE A 178 4.75 10.78 12.41
C ILE A 178 6.01 10.19 11.75
N ILE A 179 6.45 9.00 12.17
CA ILE A 179 7.69 8.38 11.70
C ILE A 179 7.64 8.13 10.19
N LEU A 180 6.55 7.56 9.71
CA LEU A 180 6.36 7.10 8.33
C LEU A 180 5.75 8.18 7.42
N ASN A 181 5.44 9.36 7.95
CA ASN A 181 4.75 10.43 7.22
C ASN A 181 3.41 9.95 6.61
N LEU A 182 2.59 9.29 7.42
CA LEU A 182 1.24 8.90 6.98
C LEU A 182 0.31 10.14 7.06
N ILE A 183 -0.64 10.27 6.14
CA ILE A 183 -1.67 11.30 6.20
C ILE A 183 -3.06 10.72 6.30
N ASP A 184 -3.92 11.45 7.01
CA ASP A 184 -5.36 11.20 7.15
C ASP A 184 -5.71 9.71 7.24
N PRO A 185 -5.21 8.98 8.26
CA PRO A 185 -5.46 7.55 8.36
C PRO A 185 -6.97 7.33 8.44
N ASN A 186 -7.60 6.77 7.41
CA ASN A 186 -9.04 6.55 7.44
C ASN A 186 -9.34 5.45 8.47
N THR A 187 -10.46 5.54 9.20
CA THR A 187 -10.87 4.48 10.14
C THR A 187 -11.19 3.14 9.46
N SER A 188 -11.13 3.07 8.13
CA SER A 188 -11.18 1.84 7.32
C SER A 188 -9.80 1.24 7.00
N ASP A 189 -8.72 1.96 7.29
CA ASP A 189 -7.36 1.62 6.86
C ASP A 189 -6.51 1.02 8.01
N TYR A 190 -7.03 1.07 9.24
CA TYR A 190 -6.42 0.50 10.43
C TYR A 190 -7.47 -0.06 11.39
N GLY A 191 -7.02 -0.83 12.38
CA GLY A 191 -7.89 -1.51 13.33
C GLY A 191 -7.12 -2.39 14.30
N LEU A 192 -7.79 -3.39 14.83
CA LEU A 192 -7.21 -4.37 15.76
C LEU A 192 -7.27 -5.78 15.17
N ASP A 193 -6.23 -6.58 15.39
CA ASP A 193 -6.23 -8.01 15.08
C ASP A 193 -6.91 -8.86 16.18
N ILE A 194 -6.90 -10.18 16.02
CA ILE A 194 -7.43 -11.14 17.03
C ILE A 194 -6.78 -11.04 18.41
N HIS A 195 -5.61 -10.42 18.52
CA HIS A 195 -4.87 -10.24 19.77
C HIS A 195 -5.11 -8.86 20.38
N GLY A 196 -5.97 -8.03 19.77
CA GLY A 196 -6.18 -6.65 20.20
C GLY A 196 -4.99 -5.74 19.90
N SER A 197 -4.08 -6.16 19.01
CA SER A 197 -2.91 -5.37 18.61
C SER A 197 -3.23 -4.48 17.41
N LEU A 198 -2.61 -3.30 17.37
CA LEU A 198 -2.76 -2.38 16.26
C LEU A 198 -2.35 -3.05 14.95
N THR A 199 -3.19 -2.92 13.93
CA THR A 199 -2.86 -3.34 12.56
C THR A 199 -3.25 -2.25 11.57
N ILE A 200 -2.36 -1.93 10.64
CA ILE A 200 -2.53 -0.99 9.52
C ILE A 200 -2.54 -1.80 8.22
N VAL A 201 -3.64 -1.71 7.47
CA VAL A 201 -3.86 -2.47 6.23
C VAL A 201 -3.77 -1.61 4.97
N ASP A 202 -3.99 -0.31 5.11
CA ASP A 202 -3.87 0.69 4.06
C ASP A 202 -3.38 2.02 4.64
N PHE A 203 -2.91 2.93 3.80
CA PHE A 203 -2.47 4.27 4.21
C PHE A 203 -2.28 5.18 3.00
N SER A 204 -2.30 6.48 3.27
CA SER A 204 -1.86 7.50 2.32
C SER A 204 -0.56 8.13 2.80
N LEU A 205 0.35 8.39 1.85
CA LEU A 205 1.61 9.06 2.12
C LEU A 205 1.54 10.52 1.70
N THR A 206 2.26 11.34 2.44
CA THR A 206 2.51 12.73 2.08
C THR A 206 3.91 12.92 1.52
N LYS A 207 4.25 14.16 1.17
CA LYS A 207 5.61 14.53 0.78
C LYS A 207 6.57 14.31 1.94
N THR A 208 7.81 13.94 1.63
CA THR A 208 8.86 13.71 2.63
C THR A 208 9.10 14.96 3.46
N TYR A 209 9.13 14.80 4.78
CA TYR A 209 9.31 15.92 5.70
C TYR A 209 10.74 15.97 6.22
N LYS A 210 11.34 17.15 6.14
CA LYS A 210 12.54 17.51 6.91
C LYS A 210 12.24 18.66 7.88
N ASP A 211 10.95 18.99 8.12
CA ASP A 211 10.56 20.19 8.86
C ASP A 211 9.38 19.97 9.84
N SER A 212 9.44 20.71 10.95
CA SER A 212 8.57 20.70 12.13
C SER A 212 7.09 21.07 11.87
N ALA A 213 6.80 21.81 10.79
CA ALA A 213 5.47 22.32 10.48
C ALA A 213 4.42 21.22 10.19
N CYS A 214 4.84 20.06 9.67
CA CYS A 214 3.92 18.96 9.37
C CYS A 214 3.64 18.04 10.58
N ALA A 215 4.57 17.94 11.53
CA ALA A 215 4.28 17.32 12.83
C ALA A 215 3.14 18.08 13.54
N MET A 216 3.08 19.41 13.39
CA MET A 216 1.95 20.22 13.87
C MET A 216 0.65 19.98 13.07
N TYR A 217 0.71 19.91 11.74
CA TYR A 217 -0.47 19.60 10.90
C TYR A 217 -1.09 18.24 11.24
N PHE A 218 -0.23 17.22 11.42
CA PHE A 218 -0.64 15.86 11.77
C PHE A 218 -1.22 15.78 13.19
N LYS A 219 -0.59 16.49 14.15
CA LYS A 219 -1.09 16.65 15.53
C LYS A 219 -2.50 17.22 15.59
N GLU A 220 -2.89 18.10 14.65
CA GLU A 220 -4.24 18.67 14.63
C GLU A 220 -5.28 17.82 13.88
N HIS A 221 -4.91 17.12 12.81
CA HIS A 221 -5.87 16.37 11.99
C HIS A 221 -6.18 14.98 12.55
N VAL A 222 -5.17 14.27 13.06
CA VAL A 222 -5.36 12.89 13.55
C VAL A 222 -6.02 12.84 14.93
N ARG A 223 -5.79 13.87 15.77
CA ARG A 223 -6.49 13.99 17.06
C ARG A 223 -8.01 14.12 16.95
N ARG A 224 -8.53 14.52 15.78
CA ARG A 224 -9.98 14.72 15.59
C ARG A 224 -10.73 13.44 15.26
N GLN A 225 -10.06 12.29 15.14
CA GLN A 225 -10.72 11.03 14.84
C GLN A 225 -11.35 10.42 16.11
N PRO A 226 -12.64 10.04 16.09
CA PRO A 226 -13.31 9.44 17.25
C PRO A 226 -12.59 8.20 17.80
N ALA A 227 -11.99 7.39 16.92
CA ALA A 227 -11.22 6.21 17.27
C ALA A 227 -9.98 6.51 18.13
N LEU A 228 -9.51 7.77 18.16
CA LEU A 228 -8.30 8.22 18.86
C LEU A 228 -8.59 9.09 20.09
N VAL A 229 -9.83 9.15 20.56
CA VAL A 229 -10.19 9.88 21.80
C VAL A 229 -9.31 9.51 23.00
N ASN A 230 -8.87 8.25 23.09
CA ASN A 230 -8.01 7.81 24.18
C ASN A 230 -6.56 8.33 24.06
N LEU A 231 -6.10 8.69 22.85
CA LEU A 231 -4.84 9.40 22.68
C LEU A 231 -4.87 10.73 23.44
N ASP A 232 -5.97 11.48 23.33
CA ASP A 232 -6.09 12.79 23.99
C ASP A 232 -6.19 12.70 25.50
N LYS A 233 -6.81 11.63 26.01
CA LYS A 233 -6.91 11.34 27.45
C LYS A 233 -5.60 10.81 28.05
N CYS A 234 -4.76 10.16 27.25
CA CYS A 234 -3.48 9.62 27.71
C CYS A 234 -2.53 10.77 28.11
N PRO A 235 -1.97 10.81 29.33
CA PRO A 235 -1.07 11.89 29.75
C PRO A 235 0.27 11.82 29.01
N GLY A 236 0.92 12.98 28.83
CA GLY A 236 2.15 13.10 28.01
C GLY A 236 3.27 12.12 28.39
N TRP A 237 3.57 11.99 29.68
CA TRP A 237 4.59 11.05 30.18
C TRP A 237 4.28 9.59 29.81
N LYS A 238 3.00 9.20 29.82
CA LYS A 238 2.56 7.84 29.47
C LYS A 238 2.69 7.60 27.97
N ARG A 239 2.40 8.61 27.13
CA ARG A 239 2.65 8.55 25.69
C ARG A 239 4.13 8.35 25.38
N VAL A 240 5.02 9.06 26.07
CA VAL A 240 6.47 8.91 25.92
C VAL A 240 6.93 7.51 26.33
N MET A 241 6.43 6.99 27.46
CA MET A 241 6.73 5.63 27.91
C MET A 241 6.31 4.57 26.88
N ILE A 242 5.06 4.61 26.41
CA ILE A 242 4.55 3.71 25.36
C ILE A 242 5.39 3.85 24.08
N GLY A 243 5.73 5.08 23.69
CA GLY A 243 6.56 5.35 22.52
C GLY A 243 7.95 4.72 22.64
N LYS A 244 8.64 4.89 23.76
CA LYS A 244 9.96 4.26 24.02
C LYS A 244 9.87 2.73 23.96
N GLU A 245 8.84 2.13 24.55
CA GLU A 245 8.62 0.69 24.52
C GLU A 245 8.36 0.17 23.09
N ALA A 246 7.52 0.86 22.33
CA ALA A 246 7.22 0.54 20.94
C ALA A 246 8.47 0.64 20.05
N MET A 247 9.22 1.74 20.12
CA MET A 247 10.47 1.94 19.38
C MET A 247 11.48 0.83 19.64
N LYS A 248 11.63 0.43 20.92
CA LYS A 248 12.52 -0.67 21.32
C LYS A 248 12.04 -2.02 20.76
N ARG A 249 10.73 -2.30 20.85
CA ARG A 249 10.12 -3.53 20.34
C ARG A 249 10.24 -3.66 18.83
N TRP A 250 10.05 -2.56 18.11
CA TRP A 250 10.15 -2.53 16.65
C TRP A 250 11.58 -2.56 16.13
N ASN A 251 12.56 -2.13 16.93
CA ASN A 251 13.97 -2.04 16.54
C ASN A 251 14.13 -1.28 15.20
N LEU A 252 13.48 -0.11 15.11
CA LEU A 252 13.24 0.59 13.85
C LEU A 252 14.51 0.91 13.07
N GLU A 253 15.60 1.30 13.74
CA GLU A 253 16.88 1.60 13.05
C GLU A 253 17.34 0.43 12.19
N LYS A 254 17.41 -0.78 12.78
CA LYS A 254 17.79 -2.00 12.07
C LYS A 254 16.75 -2.41 11.03
N VAL A 255 15.46 -2.26 11.34
CA VAL A 255 14.37 -2.62 10.43
C VAL A 255 14.36 -1.74 9.18
N ILE A 256 14.70 -0.45 9.30
CA ILE A 256 14.81 0.46 8.17
C ILE A 256 15.92 0.03 7.22
N GLU A 257 17.11 -0.29 7.74
CA GLU A 257 18.25 -0.77 6.93
C GLU A 257 17.92 -2.06 6.20
N GLN A 258 17.35 -3.05 6.90
CA GLN A 258 16.95 -4.32 6.29
C GLN A 258 15.86 -4.14 5.23
N THR A 259 14.95 -3.20 5.43
CA THR A 259 13.89 -2.91 4.45
C THR A 259 14.45 -2.26 3.20
N GLU A 260 15.41 -1.35 3.34
CA GLU A 260 16.10 -0.74 2.22
C GLU A 260 16.81 -1.79 1.35
N GLU A 261 17.55 -2.72 1.97
CA GLU A 261 18.23 -3.81 1.27
C GLU A 261 17.27 -4.74 0.51
N ASP A 262 16.18 -5.16 1.15
CA ASP A 262 15.23 -6.07 0.52
C ASP A 262 14.37 -5.38 -0.54
N PHE A 263 14.06 -4.10 -0.36
CA PHE A 263 13.40 -3.31 -1.39
C PHE A 263 14.28 -3.19 -2.64
N LEU A 264 15.60 -3.04 -2.51
CA LEU A 264 16.50 -3.00 -3.67
C LEU A 264 16.46 -4.30 -4.50
N LYS A 265 16.39 -5.46 -3.83
CA LYS A 265 16.25 -6.77 -4.50
C LYS A 265 14.91 -6.88 -5.23
N ILE A 266 13.82 -6.54 -4.54
CA ILE A 266 12.47 -6.51 -5.12
C ILE A 266 12.43 -5.56 -6.32
N LYS A 267 13.07 -4.40 -6.20
CA LYS A 267 13.17 -3.41 -7.28
C LYS A 267 13.88 -4.00 -8.51
N GLU A 268 15.00 -4.68 -8.31
CA GLU A 268 15.73 -5.33 -9.40
C GLU A 268 14.88 -6.40 -10.10
N GLU A 269 14.13 -7.20 -9.35
CA GLU A 269 13.23 -8.20 -9.90
C GLU A 269 12.06 -7.59 -10.68
N LEU A 270 11.39 -6.60 -10.10
CA LEU A 270 10.28 -5.89 -10.77
C LEU A 270 10.73 -5.17 -12.03
N ASN A 271 11.95 -4.61 -12.04
CA ASN A 271 12.51 -3.93 -13.22
C ASN A 271 12.75 -4.86 -14.42
N LYS A 272 12.84 -6.19 -14.23
CA LYS A 272 12.93 -7.16 -15.34
C LYS A 272 11.63 -7.23 -16.14
N GLU A 273 10.51 -7.01 -15.49
CA GLU A 273 9.16 -7.12 -16.07
C GLU A 273 8.60 -5.75 -16.45
N VAL A 274 8.91 -4.71 -15.67
CA VAL A 274 8.39 -3.36 -15.86
C VAL A 274 9.52 -2.35 -15.64
N GLU A 275 9.94 -1.67 -16.70
CA GLU A 275 10.98 -0.62 -16.66
C GLU A 275 10.43 0.64 -15.97
N PHE A 276 10.35 0.59 -14.64
CA PHE A 276 9.48 1.46 -13.88
C PHE A 276 10.18 2.15 -12.71
N LEU A 277 10.98 1.42 -11.93
CA LEU A 277 11.38 1.93 -10.63
C LEU A 277 12.42 3.05 -10.73
N ASP A 278 13.15 3.22 -11.82
CA ASP A 278 14.11 4.32 -11.92
C ASP A 278 13.47 5.70 -12.11
N ARG A 279 12.25 5.78 -12.68
CA ARG A 279 11.48 7.04 -12.81
C ARG A 279 10.54 7.29 -11.64
N ALA A 280 10.18 6.25 -10.89
CA ALA A 280 9.28 6.30 -9.73
C ALA A 280 10.01 6.33 -8.39
N SER A 281 11.28 5.92 -8.36
CA SER A 281 12.12 5.95 -7.15
C SER A 281 12.70 7.32 -6.83
N CYS A 282 12.39 8.36 -7.62
CA CYS A 282 12.69 9.73 -7.29
C CYS A 282 12.05 10.06 -5.93
N GLY A 283 12.87 10.18 -4.89
CA GLY A 283 12.41 10.47 -3.52
C GLY A 283 12.32 9.27 -2.57
N ILE A 284 12.64 8.03 -2.98
CA ILE A 284 12.77 6.90 -2.04
C ILE A 284 13.87 7.19 -1.01
N LYS A 285 15.05 7.59 -1.50
CA LYS A 285 16.18 7.94 -0.64
C LYS A 285 15.80 9.07 0.32
N ASP A 286 15.19 10.13 -0.19
CA ASP A 286 14.71 11.25 0.64
C ASP A 286 13.65 10.81 1.66
N HIS A 287 12.82 9.82 1.32
CA HIS A 287 11.79 9.28 2.22
C HIS A 287 12.41 8.44 3.33
N LEU A 288 13.32 7.53 2.99
CA LEU A 288 14.07 6.76 3.99
C LEU A 288 14.91 7.67 4.89
N GLU A 289 15.58 8.68 4.34
CA GLU A 289 16.29 9.71 5.12
C GLU A 289 15.34 10.47 6.06
N SER A 290 14.13 10.81 5.59
CA SER A 290 13.09 11.45 6.41
C SER A 290 12.65 10.54 7.56
N ILE A 291 12.40 9.25 7.30
CA ILE A 291 12.06 8.27 8.35
C ILE A 291 13.20 8.15 9.36
N LYS A 292 14.45 7.99 8.89
CA LYS A 292 15.65 7.91 9.76
C LYS A 292 15.78 9.17 10.63
N TRP A 293 15.59 10.35 10.05
CA TRP A 293 15.65 11.62 10.77
C TRP A 293 14.53 11.72 11.82
N ASN A 294 13.28 11.36 11.47
CA ASN A 294 12.15 11.37 12.41
C ASN A 294 12.42 10.47 13.64
N VAL A 295 12.96 9.26 13.40
CA VAL A 295 13.35 8.32 14.47
C VAL A 295 14.41 8.94 15.38
N GLN A 296 15.49 9.48 14.80
CA GLN A 296 16.59 10.10 15.56
C GLN A 296 16.11 11.31 16.37
N LYS A 297 15.26 12.15 15.77
CA LYS A 297 14.73 13.35 16.42
C LYS A 297 13.89 13.00 17.65
N LEU A 298 13.02 12.00 17.54
CA LEU A 298 12.19 11.53 18.66
C LEU A 298 13.03 10.96 19.80
N ILE A 299 14.09 10.20 19.50
CA ILE A 299 15.00 9.67 20.51
C ILE A 299 15.70 10.82 21.25
N SER A 300 16.25 11.80 20.51
CA SER A 300 16.93 12.96 21.09
C SER A 300 16.01 13.77 22.02
N ASP A 301 14.80 14.09 21.56
CA ASP A 301 13.84 14.89 22.33
C ASP A 301 13.44 14.18 23.64
N TRP A 302 13.32 12.85 23.61
CA TRP A 302 12.96 12.08 24.81
C TRP A 302 14.09 11.87 25.81
N ASP A 303 15.35 12.05 25.40
CA ASP A 303 16.52 11.94 26.29
C ASP A 303 16.80 13.29 26.99
N GLU A 304 16.55 14.40 26.30
CA GLU A 304 16.61 15.76 26.85
C GLU A 304 15.55 15.98 27.95
N ASP A 305 14.31 15.51 27.75
CA ASP A 305 13.23 15.61 28.74
C ASP A 305 13.46 14.74 30.00
N SER A 306 14.28 13.68 29.92
CA SER A 306 14.66 12.87 31.09
C SER A 306 15.81 13.47 31.92
N SER A 307 16.36 14.60 31.48
CA SER A 307 17.47 15.31 32.14
C SER A 307 17.03 16.57 32.91
N GLN A 308 15.72 16.84 32.97
CA GLN A 308 15.09 17.92 33.76
C GLN A 308 14.17 17.35 34.84
#